data_AF-A0A1I6HJZ5-F1
#
_entry.id   AF-A0A1I6HJZ5-F1
#
_cell.length_a   1.000
_cell.length_b   1.000
_cell.length_c   1.000
_cell.angle_alpha   90.00
_cell.angle_beta   90.00
_cell.angle_gamma   90.00
#
_symmetry.space_group_name_H-M   'P 1'
#
loop_
_entity.id
_entity.type
_entity.pdbx_description
1 polymer ?
#
loop_
_entity_poly.entity_id
_entity_poly.type
_entity_poly.pdbx_seq_one_letter_code
_entity_poly.pdbx_strand_id
1 'polypeptide(L)'
;MEVLMFIVLVGLSRGAELKYYFAAFVLCLSGCVTSPKYSHFECFESRDQAQQVGSDIFLAGFTERVGHRLGLSSNRSVKGLGLRWGGIKATDYCESGHPLIVTYDSIKSDYDPEQVMFWSKIIFREMISEVKKAEQ
;
A
#
# COMPACT_ATOMS: atom_id res chain seq x y z
N MET A 1 -7.63 2.56 22.59
CA MET A 1 -8.28 3.81 23.02
C MET A 1 -9.77 3.62 22.84
N GLU A 2 -10.46 3.71 23.95
CA GLU A 2 -11.81 3.21 24.21
C GLU A 2 -12.88 3.90 23.37
N VAL A 3 -13.83 3.12 22.84
CA VAL A 3 -15.07 3.65 22.26
C VAL A 3 -16.04 3.82 23.43
N LEU A 4 -16.10 5.04 23.96
CA LEU A 4 -17.06 5.39 24.97
C LEU A 4 -18.44 5.58 24.31
N MET A 5 -19.35 4.70 24.70
CA MET A 5 -20.78 4.71 24.43
C MET A 5 -21.43 5.95 25.07
N PHE A 6 -22.10 6.78 24.30
CA PHE A 6 -23.15 7.68 24.79
C PHE A 6 -24.40 7.51 23.93
N ILE A 7 -25.27 6.60 24.39
CA ILE A 7 -26.69 6.53 24.03
C ILE A 7 -27.45 7.32 25.09
N VAL A 8 -27.92 8.52 24.74
CA VAL A 8 -28.87 9.37 25.49
C VAL A 8 -29.39 10.37 24.42
N LEU A 9 -30.67 10.58 24.07
CA LEU A 9 -31.96 10.34 24.69
C LEU A 9 -33.01 10.27 23.57
N VAL A 10 -33.99 9.40 23.76
CA VAL A 10 -35.23 9.29 22.98
C VAL A 10 -36.03 10.59 23.11
N GLY A 11 -36.26 11.28 21.99
CA GLY A 11 -37.19 12.41 21.88
C GLY A 11 -38.26 12.10 20.83
N LEU A 12 -39.52 11.99 21.28
CA LEU A 12 -40.71 11.83 20.45
C LEU A 12 -40.77 12.85 19.29
N SER A 13 -40.92 12.39 18.03
CA SER A 13 -41.81 13.03 17.05
C SER A 13 -42.00 12.23 15.75
N ARG A 14 -43.25 11.77 15.57
CA ARG A 14 -44.04 11.69 14.32
C ARG A 14 -43.34 11.21 13.03
N GLY A 15 -43.43 9.90 12.77
CA GLY A 15 -44.06 9.24 11.60
C GLY A 15 -43.70 9.57 10.14
N ALA A 16 -43.18 10.75 9.80
CA ALA A 16 -42.91 11.18 8.42
C ALA A 16 -41.42 11.51 8.15
N GLU A 17 -40.63 11.69 9.22
CA GLU A 17 -39.20 12.06 9.15
C GLU A 17 -38.27 10.85 9.03
N LEU A 18 -38.75 9.63 9.33
CA LEU A 18 -37.92 8.41 9.44
C LEU A 18 -37.23 8.01 8.13
N LYS A 19 -37.80 8.40 6.98
CA LYS A 19 -37.23 8.11 5.65
C LYS A 19 -35.99 8.96 5.34
N TYR A 20 -35.95 10.19 5.83
CA TYR A 20 -34.85 11.13 5.59
C TYR A 20 -33.62 10.78 6.43
N TYR A 21 -33.83 10.38 7.69
CA TYR A 21 -32.74 9.93 8.57
C TYR A 21 -32.07 8.65 8.08
N PHE A 22 -32.81 7.72 7.47
CA PHE A 22 -32.22 6.50 6.90
C PHE A 22 -31.41 6.80 5.63
N ALA A 23 -31.87 7.71 4.78
CA ALA A 23 -31.13 8.15 3.59
C ALA A 23 -29.83 8.89 3.95
N ALA A 24 -29.84 9.72 4.99
CA ALA A 24 -28.65 10.39 5.51
C ALA A 24 -27.64 9.40 6.14
N PHE A 25 -28.12 8.35 6.82
CA PHE A 25 -27.26 7.32 7.40
C PHE A 25 -26.56 6.46 6.34
N VAL A 26 -27.23 6.15 5.23
CA VAL A 26 -26.64 5.39 4.11
C VAL A 26 -25.59 6.23 3.34
N LEU A 27 -25.80 7.55 3.21
CA LEU A 27 -24.82 8.46 2.58
C LEU A 27 -23.54 8.64 3.42
N CYS A 28 -23.61 8.48 4.74
CA CYS A 28 -22.43 8.57 5.62
C CYS A 28 -21.57 7.29 5.63
N LEU A 29 -22.07 6.16 5.11
CA LEU A 29 -21.35 4.87 5.11
C LEU A 29 -20.53 4.60 3.85
N SER A 30 -20.64 5.43 2.80
CA SER A 30 -19.88 5.26 1.55
C SER A 30 -18.44 5.82 1.61
N GLY A 31 -18.01 6.36 2.75
CA GLY A 31 -16.75 7.12 2.87
C GLY A 31 -15.53 6.37 3.39
N CYS A 32 -15.62 5.12 3.81
CA CYS A 32 -14.49 4.40 4.42
C CYS A 32 -13.97 3.25 3.57
N VAL A 33 -13.57 3.53 2.32
CA VAL A 33 -12.49 2.76 1.70
C VAL A 33 -11.18 3.29 2.28
N THR A 34 -10.72 2.64 3.35
CA THR A 34 -9.34 2.77 3.82
C THR A 34 -8.43 2.11 2.79
N SER A 35 -8.05 2.84 1.74
CA SER A 35 -6.96 2.43 0.87
C SER A 35 -5.69 2.31 1.71
N PRO A 36 -4.88 1.24 1.54
CA PRO A 36 -3.68 1.04 2.34
C PRO A 36 -2.74 2.23 2.19
N LYS A 37 -2.65 3.02 3.26
CA LYS A 37 -1.73 4.15 3.42
C LYS A 37 -0.31 3.61 3.21
N TYR A 38 0.33 4.03 2.13
CA TYR A 38 1.74 3.76 1.78
C TYR A 38 2.08 2.38 1.19
N SER A 39 1.27 1.85 0.29
CA SER A 39 1.71 0.72 -0.54
C SER A 39 1.86 1.15 -2.00
N HIS A 40 3.08 1.07 -2.51
CA HIS A 40 3.29 1.06 -3.95
C HIS A 40 3.30 -0.38 -4.39
N PHE A 41 2.42 -0.73 -5.32
CA PHE A 41 2.27 -2.08 -5.80
C PHE A 41 2.03 -2.10 -7.30
N GLU A 42 2.32 -3.25 -7.89
CA GLU A 42 1.95 -3.60 -9.26
C GLU A 42 1.24 -4.95 -9.23
N CYS A 43 0.19 -5.10 -10.02
CA CYS A 43 -0.58 -6.33 -10.12
C CYS A 43 -0.09 -7.17 -11.30
N PHE A 44 0.12 -8.47 -11.05
CA PHE A 44 0.53 -9.45 -12.05
C PHE A 44 -0.55 -10.51 -12.24
N GLU A 45 -0.51 -11.23 -13.35
CA GLU A 45 -1.53 -12.22 -13.71
C GLU A 45 -1.49 -13.45 -12.79
N SER A 46 -0.29 -13.81 -12.32
CA SER A 46 -0.07 -14.95 -11.44
C SER A 46 0.85 -14.61 -10.27
N ARG A 47 0.74 -15.40 -9.20
CA ARG A 47 1.65 -15.31 -8.06
C ARG A 47 3.10 -15.59 -8.46
N ASP A 48 3.31 -16.55 -9.36
CA ASP A 48 4.64 -16.94 -9.81
C ASP A 48 5.30 -15.81 -10.60
N GLN A 49 4.54 -15.11 -11.44
CA GLN A 49 5.01 -13.92 -12.14
C GLN A 49 5.37 -12.80 -11.16
N ALA A 50 4.50 -12.50 -10.18
CA ALA A 50 4.80 -11.50 -9.14
C ALA A 50 6.06 -11.85 -8.34
N GLN A 51 6.27 -13.14 -8.04
CA GLN A 51 7.46 -13.64 -7.37
C GLN A 51 8.71 -13.51 -8.23
N GLN A 52 8.64 -13.90 -9.50
CA GLN A 52 9.75 -13.83 -10.43
C GLN A 52 10.20 -12.39 -10.61
N VAL A 53 9.28 -11.50 -11.02
CA VAL A 53 9.57 -10.07 -11.20
C VAL A 53 10.04 -9.43 -9.90
N GLY A 54 9.42 -9.75 -8.76
CA GLY A 54 9.85 -9.28 -7.45
C GLY A 54 11.27 -9.70 -7.08
N SER A 55 11.64 -10.95 -7.40
CA SER A 55 12.98 -11.47 -7.15
C SER A 55 14.00 -10.81 -8.08
N ASP A 56 13.69 -10.66 -9.35
CA ASP A 56 14.56 -10.02 -10.35
C ASP A 56 14.83 -8.57 -9.98
N ILE A 57 13.80 -7.81 -9.60
CA ILE A 57 13.93 -6.42 -9.15
C ILE A 57 14.76 -6.35 -7.86
N PHE A 58 14.50 -7.24 -6.90
CA PHE A 58 15.25 -7.25 -5.64
C PHE A 58 16.74 -7.55 -5.87
N LEU A 59 17.06 -8.58 -6.67
CA LEU A 59 18.43 -8.98 -7.01
C LEU A 59 19.15 -7.95 -7.89
N ALA A 60 18.41 -7.18 -8.70
CA ALA A 60 18.94 -6.06 -9.48
C ALA A 60 19.25 -4.80 -8.64
N GLY A 61 19.22 -4.92 -7.30
CA GLY A 61 19.70 -3.91 -6.37
C GLY A 61 18.68 -2.84 -6.03
N PHE A 62 17.38 -3.17 -5.99
CA PHE A 62 16.31 -2.23 -5.68
C PHE A 62 16.60 -1.39 -4.43
N THR A 63 16.97 -2.04 -3.33
CA THR A 63 17.17 -1.37 -2.04
C THR A 63 18.41 -0.47 -2.01
N GLU A 64 19.42 -0.81 -2.79
CA GLU A 64 20.68 -0.10 -2.97
C GLU A 64 20.46 1.13 -3.86
N ARG A 65 19.67 1.01 -4.93
CA ARG A 65 19.29 2.13 -5.80
C ARG A 65 18.49 3.18 -5.02
N VAL A 66 17.57 2.74 -4.15
CA VAL A 66 16.86 3.65 -3.24
C VAL A 66 17.84 4.28 -2.24
N GLY A 67 18.74 3.49 -1.66
CA GLY A 67 19.78 4.00 -0.76
C GLY A 67 20.65 5.08 -1.42
N HIS A 68 21.07 4.86 -2.65
CA HIS A 68 21.84 5.83 -3.41
C HIS A 68 21.10 7.17 -3.59
N ARG A 69 19.78 7.14 -3.82
CA ARG A 69 18.94 8.36 -3.89
C ARG A 69 18.82 9.10 -2.55
N LEU A 70 18.98 8.38 -1.44
CA LEU A 70 19.00 8.93 -0.08
C LEU A 70 20.42 9.34 0.37
N GLY A 71 21.42 9.26 -0.51
CA GLY A 71 22.80 9.68 -0.22
C GLY A 71 23.65 8.62 0.48
N LEU A 72 23.23 7.36 0.52
CA LEU A 72 24.10 6.28 0.99
C LEU A 72 25.22 6.03 -0.04
N SER A 73 26.39 5.60 0.44
CA SER A 73 27.45 5.15 -0.46
C SER A 73 26.97 4.00 -1.35
N SER A 74 27.50 3.93 -2.56
CA SER A 74 27.21 2.84 -3.50
C SER A 74 27.33 1.48 -2.80
N ASN A 75 26.34 0.60 -2.99
CA ASN A 75 26.22 -0.75 -2.41
C ASN A 75 25.68 -0.81 -0.97
N ARG A 76 25.14 0.27 -0.42
CA ARG A 76 24.45 0.24 0.88
C ARG A 76 22.93 0.26 0.67
N SER A 77 22.28 -0.76 1.21
CA SER A 77 20.83 -0.95 1.16
C SER A 77 20.12 -0.18 2.27
N VAL A 78 18.89 0.28 2.02
CA VAL A 78 18.02 0.82 3.07
C VAL A 78 17.50 -0.32 3.94
N LYS A 79 17.84 -0.32 5.23
CA LYS A 79 17.36 -1.34 6.18
C LYS A 79 15.84 -1.28 6.31
N GLY A 80 15.21 -2.45 6.35
CA GLY A 80 13.75 -2.56 6.48
C GLY A 80 12.98 -2.31 5.19
N LEU A 81 13.62 -1.83 4.11
CA LEU A 81 13.01 -1.73 2.78
C LEU A 81 13.08 -3.09 2.07
N GLY A 82 12.02 -3.46 1.37
CA GLY A 82 11.97 -4.70 0.61
C GLY A 82 10.73 -4.80 -0.28
N LEU A 83 10.53 -5.99 -0.84
CA LEU A 83 9.40 -6.34 -1.70
C LEU A 83 8.65 -7.53 -1.11
N ARG A 84 7.33 -7.57 -1.32
CA ARG A 84 6.46 -8.68 -0.87
C ARG A 84 5.44 -9.04 -1.93
N TRP A 85 5.31 -10.33 -2.22
CA TRP A 85 4.36 -10.90 -3.18
C TRP A 85 3.53 -12.07 -2.60
N GLY A 86 3.75 -12.42 -1.32
CA GLY A 86 3.07 -13.51 -0.64
C GLY A 86 2.64 -13.15 0.78
N GLY A 87 1.71 -13.92 1.35
CA GLY A 87 1.16 -13.67 2.69
C GLY A 87 0.35 -12.36 2.77
N ILE A 88 -0.17 -11.90 1.64
CA ILE A 88 -0.95 -10.68 1.47
C ILE A 88 -2.29 -11.03 0.86
N LYS A 89 -3.35 -10.38 1.34
CA LYS A 89 -4.69 -10.55 0.80
C LYS A 89 -4.80 -9.72 -0.49
N ALA A 90 -4.85 -10.41 -1.63
CA ALA A 90 -4.76 -9.76 -2.95
C ALA A 90 -5.82 -8.68 -3.17
N THR A 91 -7.06 -8.90 -2.70
CA THR A 91 -8.20 -7.99 -2.86
C THR A 91 -8.00 -6.62 -2.21
N ASP A 92 -7.05 -6.50 -1.28
CA ASP A 92 -6.78 -5.24 -0.60
C ASP A 92 -5.90 -4.31 -1.48
N TYR A 93 -5.38 -4.81 -2.60
CA TYR A 93 -4.49 -4.10 -3.52
C TYR A 93 -4.96 -4.21 -4.98
N CYS A 94 -5.22 -5.43 -5.45
CA CYS A 94 -5.61 -5.72 -6.83
C CYS A 94 -7.08 -6.16 -6.88
N GLU A 95 -7.89 -5.53 -7.75
CA GLU A 95 -9.25 -6.00 -8.06
C GLU A 95 -9.21 -7.41 -8.69
N SER A 96 -8.19 -7.67 -9.49
CA SER A 96 -7.85 -8.98 -10.04
C SER A 96 -6.32 -9.13 -10.14
N GLY A 97 -5.81 -10.35 -9.97
CA GLY A 97 -4.38 -10.67 -10.03
C GLY A 97 -3.67 -10.71 -8.67
N HIS A 98 -2.34 -10.69 -8.72
CA HIS A 98 -1.45 -10.89 -7.58
C HIS A 98 -0.52 -9.68 -7.39
N PRO A 99 -0.55 -9.02 -6.21
CA PRO A 99 0.25 -7.83 -5.98
C PRO A 99 1.71 -8.16 -5.67
N LEU A 100 2.62 -7.37 -6.26
CA LEU A 100 3.99 -7.17 -5.78
C LEU A 100 4.06 -5.80 -5.12
N ILE A 101 4.40 -5.76 -3.83
CA ILE A 101 4.28 -4.56 -2.99
C ILE A 101 5.65 -4.15 -2.45
N VAL A 102 5.93 -2.85 -2.47
CA VAL A 102 7.03 -2.25 -1.73
C VAL A 102 6.68 -2.15 -0.25
N THR A 103 7.53 -2.72 0.61
CA THR A 103 7.37 -2.68 2.06
C THR A 103 8.51 -1.95 2.72
N TYR A 104 8.23 -1.16 3.74
CA TYR A 104 9.25 -0.50 4.54
C TYR A 104 8.93 -0.60 6.04
N ASP A 105 9.85 -1.19 6.79
CA ASP A 105 9.83 -1.27 8.26
C ASP A 105 10.72 -0.17 8.84
N SER A 106 10.12 0.98 9.14
CA SER A 106 10.83 2.17 9.63
C SER A 106 11.48 1.98 10.99
N ILE A 107 11.05 0.99 11.79
CA ILE A 107 11.64 0.70 13.10
C ILE A 107 13.13 0.30 12.95
N LYS A 108 13.52 -0.18 11.78
CA LYS A 108 14.88 -0.68 11.49
C LYS A 108 15.78 0.35 10.81
N SER A 109 15.36 1.61 10.68
CA SER A 109 15.97 2.57 9.78
C SER A 109 16.08 3.97 10.38
N ASP A 110 17.18 4.64 10.07
CA ASP A 110 17.46 6.02 10.48
C ASP A 110 16.86 7.07 9.51
N TYR A 111 16.16 6.62 8.46
CA TYR A 111 15.65 7.48 7.40
C TYR A 111 14.17 7.86 7.61
N ASP A 112 13.86 9.09 7.23
CA ASP A 112 12.48 9.58 7.12
C ASP A 112 11.63 8.64 6.24
N PRO A 113 10.58 8.00 6.79
CA PRO A 113 9.78 7.05 6.05
C PRO A 113 9.14 7.62 4.79
N GLU A 114 8.79 8.91 4.78
CA GLU A 114 8.18 9.54 3.61
C GLU A 114 9.17 9.62 2.44
N GLN A 115 10.43 9.99 2.72
CA GLN A 115 11.48 10.02 1.71
C GLN A 115 11.84 8.63 1.18
N VAL A 116 11.91 7.63 2.06
CA VAL A 116 12.17 6.25 1.64
C VAL A 116 11.05 5.76 0.71
N MET A 117 9.80 6.00 1.09
CA MET A 117 8.64 5.58 0.28
C MET A 117 8.52 6.36 -1.03
N PHE A 118 8.87 7.64 -1.04
CA PHE A 118 8.91 8.46 -2.25
C PHE A 118 9.91 7.90 -3.27
N TRP A 119 11.16 7.67 -2.86
CA TRP A 119 12.19 7.15 -3.76
C TRP A 119 11.96 5.70 -4.15
N SER A 120 11.47 4.87 -3.22
CA SER A 120 11.14 3.48 -3.50
C SER A 120 10.06 3.35 -4.58
N LYS A 121 9.05 4.24 -4.59
CA LYS A 121 8.05 4.34 -5.67
C LYS A 121 8.69 4.53 -7.04
N ILE A 122 9.60 5.50 -7.14
CA ILE A 122 10.20 5.93 -8.40
C ILE A 122 11.05 4.79 -8.96
N ILE A 123 11.95 4.27 -8.13
CA ILE A 123 12.86 3.19 -8.52
C ILE A 123 12.08 1.91 -8.83
N PHE A 124 11.04 1.58 -8.06
CA PHE A 124 10.22 0.39 -8.31
C PHE A 124 9.55 0.45 -9.69
N ARG A 125 8.97 1.60 -10.04
CA ARG A 125 8.34 1.81 -11.36
C ARG A 125 9.34 1.77 -12.51
N GLU A 126 10.50 2.39 -12.31
CA GLU A 126 11.60 2.36 -13.28
C GLU A 126 12.00 0.91 -13.58
N MET A 127 12.29 0.12 -12.53
CA MET A 127 12.74 -1.27 -12.68
C MET A 127 11.64 -2.19 -13.25
N ILE A 128 10.37 -2.01 -12.88
CA ILE A 128 9.26 -2.73 -13.54
C ILE A 128 9.22 -2.42 -15.04
N SER A 129 9.42 -1.15 -15.42
CA SER A 129 9.40 -0.77 -16.83
C SER A 129 10.58 -1.39 -17.61
N GLU A 130 11.73 -1.57 -16.97
CA GLU A 130 12.90 -2.25 -17.54
C GLU A 130 12.60 -3.73 -17.79
N VAL A 131 12.03 -4.42 -16.79
CA VAL A 131 11.63 -5.83 -16.91
C VAL A 131 10.62 -6.03 -18.05
N LYS A 132 9.55 -5.24 -18.09
CA LYS A 132 8.51 -5.33 -19.15
C LYS A 132 9.07 -5.08 -20.56
N LYS A 133 10.10 -4.24 -20.70
CA LYS A 133 10.77 -3.99 -21.98
C LYS A 133 11.69 -5.13 -22.40
N ALA A 134 12.25 -5.89 -21.45
CA ALA A 134 13.13 -7.01 -21.74
C ALA A 134 12.36 -8.27 -22.17
N GLU A 135 11.05 -8.35 -21.88
CA GLU A 135 10.16 -9.45 -22.27
C GLU A 135 9.53 -9.30 -23.67
N GLN A 136 9.76 -8.16 -24.34
CA GLN A 136 9.25 -7.84 -25.68
C GLN A 136 10.31 -8.10 -26.76
#